data_AF-A0A352A4J8-F1
#
_entry.id   AF-A0A352A4J8-F1
#
_cell.length_a   1.000
_cell.length_b   1.000
_cell.length_c   1.000
_cell.angle_alpha   90.00
_cell.angle_beta   90.00
_cell.angle_gamma   90.00
#
_symmetry.space_group_name_H-M   'P 1'
#
loop_
_entity.id
_entity.type
_entity.pdbx_description
1 polymer ?
#
loop_
_entity_poly.entity_id
_entity_poly.type
_entity_poly.pdbx_seq_one_letter_code
_entity_poly.pdbx_strand_id
1 'polypeptide(L)'
;MYREFLSEQAGILAKERLVDNMPCPVCGSTNHPCIASVSEHAPTQANVENSKKERDKAEKQNSGASERLQVARQSYDMKLELVSNKSKQILKKDFKNDASDIKLINQALENAKKELELNKVKLTIAINNKSRYEANLNSLGDIAKELTDKTASLDEIINAHSEINLKFTTFTTSIEELKKQLLFESKDEAIHRLNIYRSKLDELNNAVANATSNYNSLLRAVEAKKGQRISEVESELRFKAEFEEAKNVYYNSININNFNSEEEYKKSKLTSVQIESLQSDIDNYNKRLSDIKNEIRIYTEQTEGKSEVALDSMLKAKNELIVSLQEIEKEFKIIYTLNKKNSDARVNIEELFKERKEIRIQYETYNSLNITANGKISEQIKMDFETYIQRQYFNKIIAAANKRLDKMSSGQFLLQCRDITDLGNRGPVGLDLDIYSLVTDMTRDVKTLSGGESFMAALSMALGLSDVIQLTAGAVHLDTMFIDEGFGSLDDNARAQAISVLNELAGNNRLVGIISHVNELKDQIDNKLVVKKSEKGSKVFWAE
;
A
#
# COMPACT_ATOMS: atom_id res chain seq x y z
N MET A 1 -1.06 -55.31 -91.21
CA MET A 1 0.40 -55.30 -91.43
C MET A 1 1.16 -56.42 -90.70
N TYR A 2 1.30 -56.46 -89.36
CA TYR A 2 2.06 -57.56 -88.70
C TYR A 2 1.48 -58.96 -88.98
N ARG A 3 0.16 -59.10 -88.95
CA ARG A 3 -0.53 -60.37 -89.29
C ARG A 3 -0.39 -60.75 -90.76
N GLU A 4 -0.37 -59.78 -91.67
CA GLU A 4 -0.20 -59.99 -93.12
C GLU A 4 1.24 -60.36 -93.48
N PHE A 5 2.23 -59.87 -92.75
CA PHE A 5 3.62 -60.30 -92.90
C PHE A 5 3.82 -61.76 -92.47
N LEU A 6 3.21 -62.17 -91.35
CA LEU A 6 3.27 -63.55 -90.88
C LEU A 6 2.64 -64.55 -91.87
N SER A 7 1.56 -64.16 -92.56
CA SER A 7 0.95 -65.01 -93.60
C SER A 7 1.81 -65.17 -94.85
N GLU A 8 2.72 -64.23 -95.14
CA GLU A 8 3.58 -64.23 -96.33
C GLU A 8 4.99 -64.81 -96.05
N GLN A 9 5.28 -65.15 -94.79
CA GLN A 9 6.61 -65.57 -94.33
C GLN A 9 7.13 -66.83 -95.03
N ALA A 10 6.23 -67.77 -95.36
CA ALA A 10 6.58 -68.99 -96.09
C ALA A 10 7.06 -68.70 -97.51
N GLY A 11 6.45 -67.74 -98.22
CA GLY A 11 6.88 -67.32 -99.56
C GLY A 11 8.18 -66.51 -99.54
N ILE A 12 8.37 -65.65 -98.53
CA ILE A 12 9.58 -64.82 -98.40
C ILE A 12 10.81 -65.72 -98.11
N LEU A 13 10.68 -66.68 -97.19
CA LEU A 13 11.74 -67.65 -96.89
C LEU A 13 12.07 -68.54 -98.09
N ALA A 14 11.06 -68.95 -98.85
CA ALA A 14 11.24 -69.73 -100.07
C ALA A 14 12.01 -68.94 -101.13
N LYS A 15 11.71 -67.65 -101.32
CA LYS A 15 12.39 -66.78 -102.31
C LYS A 15 13.84 -66.45 -101.94
N GLU A 16 14.16 -66.30 -100.65
CA GLU A 16 15.49 -65.84 -100.21
C GLU A 16 16.48 -66.98 -99.89
N ARG A 17 16.01 -68.18 -99.54
CA ARG A 17 16.88 -69.26 -99.01
C ARG A 17 16.82 -70.60 -99.75
N LEU A 18 15.94 -70.77 -100.74
CA LEU A 18 15.99 -71.94 -101.62
C LEU A 18 16.96 -71.67 -102.76
N VAL A 19 17.98 -72.51 -102.86
CA VAL A 19 18.93 -72.55 -103.98
C VAL A 19 18.82 -73.94 -104.59
N ASP A 20 18.71 -74.02 -105.91
CA ASP A 20 18.56 -75.31 -106.61
C ASP A 20 19.71 -76.27 -106.26
N ASN A 21 19.35 -77.51 -105.93
CA ASN A 21 20.24 -78.60 -105.51
C ASN A 21 20.93 -78.46 -104.13
N MET A 22 20.55 -77.49 -103.28
CA MET A 22 20.94 -77.49 -101.88
C MET A 22 19.78 -77.89 -100.95
N PRO A 23 20.04 -78.63 -99.86
CA PRO A 23 18.98 -79.09 -98.95
C PRO A 23 18.32 -77.88 -98.27
N CYS A 24 16.98 -77.82 -98.34
CA CYS A 24 16.22 -76.76 -97.70
C CYS A 24 16.42 -76.78 -96.17
N PRO A 25 16.70 -75.65 -95.52
CA PRO A 25 16.97 -75.58 -94.08
C PRO A 25 15.77 -75.88 -93.19
N VAL A 26 14.55 -76.04 -93.74
CA VAL A 26 13.33 -76.36 -92.98
C VAL A 26 12.95 -77.84 -93.10
N CYS A 27 13.05 -78.43 -94.30
CA CYS A 27 12.61 -79.81 -94.55
C CYS A 27 13.69 -80.75 -95.12
N GLY A 28 14.87 -80.24 -95.49
CA GLY A 28 16.01 -81.02 -96.00
C GLY A 28 15.92 -81.47 -97.46
N SER A 29 14.80 -81.24 -98.15
CA SER A 29 14.61 -81.63 -99.56
C SER A 29 15.42 -80.75 -100.52
N THR A 30 15.87 -81.32 -101.64
CA THR A 30 16.58 -80.63 -102.73
C THR A 30 15.67 -80.24 -103.90
N ASN A 31 14.38 -80.60 -103.87
CA ASN A 31 13.43 -80.31 -104.95
C ASN A 31 12.05 -79.88 -104.39
N HIS A 32 11.47 -78.80 -104.95
CA HIS A 32 10.20 -78.19 -104.50
C HIS A 32 9.31 -77.84 -105.70
N PRO A 33 8.30 -78.67 -106.04
CA PRO A 33 7.47 -78.48 -107.23
C PRO A 33 6.37 -77.42 -107.10
N CYS A 34 6.01 -77.01 -105.87
CA CYS A 34 5.01 -75.98 -105.61
C CYS A 34 5.55 -74.97 -104.60
N ILE A 35 6.36 -74.04 -105.09
CA ILE A 35 6.98 -73.00 -104.27
C ILE A 35 5.92 -71.95 -103.93
N ALA A 36 5.81 -71.61 -102.64
CA ALA A 36 4.90 -70.56 -102.19
C ALA A 36 5.31 -69.20 -102.79
N SER A 37 4.42 -68.56 -103.54
CA SER A 37 4.66 -67.25 -104.14
C SER A 37 4.34 -66.13 -103.13
N VAL A 38 5.23 -65.16 -103.01
CA VAL A 38 4.95 -63.91 -102.25
C VAL A 38 3.95 -63.08 -103.03
N SER A 39 2.89 -62.59 -102.39
CA SER A 39 1.94 -61.68 -103.03
C SER A 39 2.59 -60.34 -103.36
N GLU A 40 2.15 -59.68 -104.45
CA GLU A 40 2.77 -58.45 -104.96
C GLU A 40 2.70 -57.27 -103.97
N HIS A 41 1.80 -57.35 -102.98
CA HIS A 41 1.58 -56.34 -101.94
C HIS A 41 2.00 -56.82 -100.54
N ALA A 42 2.79 -57.90 -100.44
CA ALA A 42 3.24 -58.43 -99.16
C ALA A 42 4.08 -57.39 -98.39
N PRO A 43 3.72 -57.04 -97.14
CA PRO A 43 4.49 -56.08 -96.36
C PRO A 43 5.86 -56.67 -96.02
N THR A 44 6.95 -55.94 -96.27
CA THR A 44 8.31 -56.43 -95.93
C THR A 44 8.60 -56.33 -94.42
N GLN A 45 9.64 -57.02 -93.95
CA GLN A 45 10.14 -56.89 -92.57
C GLN A 45 10.43 -55.41 -92.23
N ALA A 46 10.98 -54.64 -93.17
CA ALA A 46 11.26 -53.22 -92.99
C ALA A 46 9.96 -52.39 -92.83
N ASN A 47 8.89 -52.71 -93.57
CA ASN A 47 7.59 -52.06 -93.42
C ASN A 47 6.99 -52.32 -92.03
N VAL A 48 7.07 -53.57 -91.56
CA VAL A 48 6.57 -53.97 -90.24
C VAL A 48 7.35 -53.29 -89.11
N GLU A 49 8.68 -53.27 -89.19
CA GLU A 49 9.52 -52.58 -88.21
C GLU A 49 9.26 -51.07 -88.21
N ASN A 50 9.05 -50.46 -89.36
CA ASN A 50 8.74 -49.02 -89.44
C ASN A 50 7.37 -48.71 -88.82
N SER A 51 6.33 -49.51 -89.12
CA SER A 51 5.02 -49.35 -88.49
C SER A 51 5.03 -49.65 -86.99
N LYS A 52 5.87 -50.58 -86.54
CA LYS A 52 6.08 -50.83 -85.10
C LYS A 52 6.74 -49.61 -84.43
N LYS A 53 7.78 -49.03 -85.04
CA LYS A 53 8.43 -47.80 -84.55
C LYS A 53 7.45 -46.62 -84.47
N GLU A 54 6.62 -46.43 -85.49
CA GLU A 54 5.60 -45.36 -85.49
C GLU A 54 4.53 -45.58 -84.40
N ARG A 55 4.06 -46.82 -84.21
CA ARG A 55 3.15 -47.16 -83.11
C ARG A 55 3.80 -46.91 -81.76
N ASP A 56 5.01 -47.41 -81.53
CA ASP A 56 5.72 -47.28 -80.26
C ASP A 56 6.02 -45.79 -79.96
N LYS A 57 6.28 -44.97 -80.99
CA LYS A 57 6.42 -43.52 -80.88
C LYS A 57 5.11 -42.84 -80.49
N ALA A 58 3.99 -43.20 -81.13
CA ALA A 58 2.66 -42.67 -80.80
C ALA A 58 2.22 -43.09 -79.38
N GLU A 59 2.50 -44.32 -78.97
CA GLU A 59 2.21 -44.85 -77.64
C GLU A 59 3.04 -44.16 -76.56
N LYS A 60 4.32 -43.86 -76.85
CA LYS A 60 5.19 -43.05 -75.99
C LYS A 60 4.71 -41.60 -75.87
N GLN A 61 4.18 -41.02 -76.95
CA GLN A 61 3.58 -39.68 -76.91
C GLN A 61 2.27 -39.65 -76.10
N ASN A 62 1.42 -40.67 -76.27
CA ASN A 62 0.15 -40.78 -75.55
C ASN A 62 0.37 -41.01 -74.04
N SER A 63 1.24 -41.94 -73.67
CA SER A 63 1.62 -42.18 -72.26
C SER A 63 2.22 -40.93 -71.62
N GLY A 64 3.15 -40.25 -72.30
CA GLY A 64 3.71 -38.98 -71.81
C GLY A 64 2.70 -37.84 -71.72
N ALA A 65 1.69 -37.78 -72.59
CA ALA A 65 0.60 -36.81 -72.50
C ALA A 65 -0.36 -37.12 -71.34
N SER A 66 -0.68 -38.39 -71.12
CA SER A 66 -1.54 -38.86 -70.03
C SER A 66 -0.90 -38.60 -68.66
N GLU A 67 0.40 -38.88 -68.50
CA GLU A 67 1.16 -38.59 -67.28
C GLU A 67 1.18 -37.09 -66.98
N ARG A 68 1.44 -36.24 -67.98
CA ARG A 68 1.38 -34.78 -67.83
C ARG A 68 -0.02 -34.29 -67.41
N LEU A 69 -1.08 -34.86 -67.99
CA LEU A 69 -2.45 -34.52 -67.61
C LEU A 69 -2.75 -34.94 -66.17
N GLN A 70 -2.30 -36.12 -65.75
CA GLN A 70 -2.49 -36.62 -64.38
C GLN A 70 -1.79 -35.73 -63.36
N VAL A 71 -0.52 -35.37 -63.61
CA VAL A 71 0.24 -34.46 -62.76
C VAL A 71 -0.41 -33.08 -62.69
N ALA A 72 -0.83 -32.54 -63.84
CA ALA A 72 -1.53 -31.26 -63.89
C ALA A 72 -2.85 -31.29 -63.11
N ARG A 73 -3.61 -32.39 -63.20
CA ARG A 73 -4.88 -32.56 -62.51
C ARG A 73 -4.69 -32.71 -60.99
N GLN A 74 -3.73 -33.51 -60.56
CA GLN A 74 -3.36 -33.60 -59.14
C GLN A 74 -2.92 -32.24 -58.58
N SER A 75 -2.12 -31.48 -59.33
CA SER A 75 -1.72 -30.12 -58.93
C SER A 75 -2.91 -29.17 -58.83
N TYR A 76 -3.87 -29.28 -59.75
CA TYR A 76 -5.10 -28.49 -59.74
C TYR A 76 -5.98 -28.83 -58.54
N ASP A 77 -6.23 -30.10 -58.27
CA ASP A 77 -7.06 -30.57 -57.16
C ASP A 77 -6.43 -30.18 -55.80
N MET A 78 -5.10 -30.35 -55.66
CA MET A 78 -4.37 -29.92 -54.47
C MET A 78 -4.46 -28.40 -54.24
N LYS A 79 -4.35 -27.60 -55.31
CA LYS A 79 -4.50 -26.14 -55.21
C LYS A 79 -5.92 -25.74 -54.83
N LEU A 80 -6.93 -26.42 -55.39
CA LEU A 80 -8.34 -26.20 -55.05
C LEU A 80 -8.60 -26.50 -53.58
N GLU A 81 -8.11 -27.63 -53.08
CA GLU A 81 -8.28 -28.04 -51.69
C GLU A 81 -7.59 -27.07 -50.72
N LEU A 82 -6.36 -26.62 -51.06
CA LEU A 82 -5.63 -25.64 -50.28
C LEU A 82 -6.35 -24.29 -50.21
N VAL A 83 -6.93 -23.84 -51.33
CA VAL A 83 -7.75 -22.62 -51.38
C VAL A 83 -9.02 -22.80 -50.53
N SER A 84 -9.72 -23.93 -50.68
CA SER A 84 -10.94 -24.24 -49.91
C SER A 84 -10.69 -24.26 -48.40
N ASN A 85 -9.62 -24.91 -47.97
CA ASN A 85 -9.24 -25.01 -46.55
C ASN A 85 -8.84 -23.65 -45.96
N LYS A 86 -8.03 -22.85 -46.68
CA LYS A 86 -7.69 -21.49 -46.24
C LYS A 86 -8.91 -20.57 -46.26
N SER A 87 -9.81 -20.70 -47.23
CA SER A 87 -11.05 -19.92 -47.25
C SER A 87 -11.97 -20.28 -46.09
N LYS A 88 -12.06 -21.55 -45.68
CA LYS A 88 -12.80 -21.95 -44.46
C LYS A 88 -12.24 -21.31 -43.20
N GLN A 89 -10.91 -21.26 -43.06
CA GLN A 89 -10.27 -20.63 -41.91
C GLN A 89 -10.52 -19.11 -41.86
N ILE A 90 -10.46 -18.43 -43.01
CA ILE A 90 -10.58 -16.96 -43.08
C ILE A 90 -12.04 -16.50 -43.11
N LEU A 91 -12.88 -17.13 -43.92
CA LEU A 91 -14.26 -16.71 -44.19
C LEU A 91 -15.31 -17.47 -43.36
N LYS A 92 -14.91 -18.55 -42.66
CA LYS A 92 -15.80 -19.44 -41.88
C LYS A 92 -16.98 -20.02 -42.69
N LYS A 93 -16.87 -20.07 -44.02
CA LYS A 93 -17.87 -20.62 -44.97
C LYS A 93 -17.18 -21.33 -46.15
N ASP A 94 -17.91 -22.23 -46.81
CA ASP A 94 -17.48 -22.88 -48.06
C ASP A 94 -17.42 -21.85 -49.20
N PHE A 95 -16.25 -21.70 -49.82
CA PHE A 95 -16.01 -20.77 -50.93
C PHE A 95 -16.36 -21.43 -52.28
N LYS A 96 -17.24 -20.82 -53.07
CA LYS A 96 -17.57 -21.28 -54.43
C LYS A 96 -17.07 -20.23 -55.42
N ASN A 97 -16.30 -20.63 -56.43
CA ASN A 97 -15.69 -19.69 -57.37
C ASN A 97 -16.72 -19.16 -58.39
N ASP A 98 -17.68 -18.35 -57.92
CA ASP A 98 -18.61 -17.57 -58.72
C ASP A 98 -18.44 -16.07 -58.44
N ALA A 99 -18.93 -15.22 -59.34
CA ALA A 99 -18.70 -13.77 -59.27
C ALA A 99 -19.35 -13.09 -58.04
N SER A 100 -20.21 -13.79 -57.29
CA SER A 100 -20.86 -13.26 -56.09
C SER A 100 -19.96 -13.27 -54.85
N ASP A 101 -18.98 -14.19 -54.81
CA ASP A 101 -18.08 -14.36 -53.67
C ASP A 101 -16.92 -13.34 -53.62
N ILE A 102 -16.60 -12.64 -54.72
CA ILE A 102 -15.57 -11.57 -54.74
C ILE A 102 -15.94 -10.43 -53.77
N LYS A 103 -17.23 -10.12 -53.64
CA LYS A 103 -17.70 -9.07 -52.72
C LYS A 103 -17.52 -9.49 -51.26
N LEU A 104 -17.75 -10.78 -50.95
CA LEU A 104 -17.51 -11.38 -49.64
C LEU A 104 -16.01 -11.43 -49.30
N ILE A 105 -15.16 -11.77 -50.28
CA ILE A 105 -13.70 -11.73 -50.09
C ILE A 105 -13.24 -10.30 -49.76
N ASN A 106 -13.70 -9.30 -50.52
CA ASN A 106 -13.32 -7.91 -50.27
C ASN A 106 -13.77 -7.43 -48.89
N GLN A 107 -14.98 -7.80 -48.45
CA GLN A 107 -15.46 -7.50 -47.09
C GLN A 107 -14.61 -8.18 -46.01
N ALA A 108 -14.27 -9.46 -46.18
CA ALA A 108 -13.42 -10.17 -45.23
C ALA A 108 -12.00 -9.59 -45.19
N LEU A 109 -11.46 -9.16 -46.32
CA LEU A 109 -10.15 -8.51 -46.42
C LEU A 109 -10.16 -7.13 -45.75
N GLU A 110 -11.26 -6.38 -45.86
CA GLU A 110 -11.45 -5.11 -45.16
C GLU A 110 -11.57 -5.31 -43.63
N ASN A 111 -12.30 -6.34 -43.20
CA ASN A 111 -12.42 -6.69 -41.79
C ASN A 111 -11.08 -7.14 -41.20
N ALA A 112 -10.34 -8.00 -41.91
CA ALA A 112 -9.01 -8.43 -41.50
C ALA A 112 -8.02 -7.25 -41.41
N LYS A 113 -8.11 -6.26 -42.32
CA LYS A 113 -7.33 -5.02 -42.24
C LYS A 113 -7.70 -4.20 -41.01
N LYS A 114 -8.99 -4.01 -40.71
CA LYS A 114 -9.44 -3.31 -39.49
C LYS A 114 -8.96 -4.00 -38.23
N GLU A 115 -9.03 -5.33 -38.18
CA GLU A 115 -8.57 -6.13 -37.06
C GLU A 115 -7.05 -6.07 -36.88
N LEU A 116 -6.29 -6.08 -37.98
CA LEU A 116 -4.84 -5.90 -37.96
C LEU A 116 -4.45 -4.52 -37.42
N GLU A 117 -5.12 -3.45 -37.86
CA GLU A 117 -4.86 -2.09 -37.34
C GLU A 117 -5.21 -1.98 -35.85
N LEU A 118 -6.32 -2.56 -35.41
CA LEU A 118 -6.67 -2.63 -34.00
C LEU A 118 -5.59 -3.35 -33.17
N ASN A 119 -5.08 -4.47 -33.69
CA ASN A 119 -4.04 -5.26 -33.02
C ASN A 119 -2.68 -4.53 -32.99
N LYS A 120 -2.35 -3.76 -34.03
CA LYS A 120 -1.17 -2.87 -34.01
C LYS A 120 -1.28 -1.82 -32.91
N VAL A 121 -2.45 -1.17 -32.78
CA VAL A 121 -2.68 -0.19 -31.70
C VAL A 121 -2.52 -0.84 -30.32
N LYS A 122 -3.10 -2.03 -30.11
CA LYS A 122 -2.93 -2.80 -28.87
C LYS A 122 -1.47 -3.14 -28.59
N LEU A 123 -0.70 -3.53 -29.62
CA LEU A 123 0.72 -3.83 -29.49
C LEU A 123 1.53 -2.59 -29.08
N THR A 124 1.25 -1.44 -29.69
CA THR A 124 1.89 -0.16 -29.33
C THR A 124 1.60 0.22 -27.89
N ILE A 125 0.36 0.06 -27.42
CA ILE A 125 -0.02 0.29 -26.02
C ILE A 125 0.76 -0.66 -25.09
N ALA A 126 0.86 -1.95 -25.45
CA ALA A 126 1.60 -2.93 -24.66
C ALA A 126 3.10 -2.60 -24.57
N ILE A 127 3.74 -2.16 -25.66
CA ILE A 127 5.14 -1.74 -25.68
C ILE A 127 5.34 -0.51 -24.79
N ASN A 128 4.44 0.48 -24.85
CA ASN A 128 4.53 1.67 -24.01
C ASN A 128 4.34 1.32 -22.52
N ASN A 129 3.40 0.42 -22.20
CA ASN A 129 3.20 -0.07 -20.84
C ASN A 129 4.43 -0.83 -20.31
N LYS A 130 5.11 -1.62 -21.15
CA LYS A 130 6.37 -2.29 -20.79
C LYS A 130 7.46 -1.27 -20.43
N SER A 131 7.64 -0.24 -21.27
CA SER A 131 8.61 0.84 -21.00
C SER A 131 8.31 1.56 -19.68
N ARG A 132 7.03 1.89 -19.41
CA ARG A 132 6.61 2.49 -18.13
C ARG A 132 6.86 1.56 -16.93
N TYR A 133 6.63 0.26 -17.09
CA TYR A 133 6.90 -0.73 -16.05
C TYR A 133 8.39 -0.78 -15.70
N GLU A 134 9.27 -0.84 -16.71
CA GLU A 134 10.72 -0.84 -16.52
C GLU A 134 11.21 0.46 -15.85
N ALA A 135 10.68 1.61 -16.25
CA ALA A 135 10.98 2.89 -15.60
C ALA A 135 10.55 2.94 -14.12
N ASN A 136 9.34 2.42 -13.81
CA ASN A 136 8.85 2.34 -12.44
C ASN A 136 9.71 1.39 -11.58
N LEU A 137 10.23 0.31 -12.16
CA LEU A 137 11.06 -0.67 -11.47
C LEU A 137 12.41 -0.07 -11.05
N ASN A 138 13.01 0.74 -11.92
CA ASN A 138 14.21 1.51 -11.60
C ASN A 138 13.93 2.55 -10.50
N SER A 139 12.85 3.32 -10.63
CA SER A 139 12.45 4.31 -9.63
C SER A 139 12.18 3.68 -8.25
N LEU A 140 11.58 2.49 -8.20
CA LEU A 140 11.39 1.74 -6.96
C LEU A 140 12.72 1.35 -6.32
N GLY A 141 13.72 0.98 -7.12
CA GLY A 141 15.08 0.69 -6.64
C GLY A 141 15.76 1.91 -6.03
N ASP A 142 15.64 3.08 -6.66
CA ASP A 142 16.20 4.34 -6.15
C ASP A 142 15.51 4.78 -4.86
N ILE A 143 14.17 4.70 -4.82
CA ILE A 143 13.38 5.01 -3.62
C ILE A 143 13.77 4.07 -2.47
N ALA A 144 13.95 2.78 -2.73
CA ALA A 144 14.34 1.81 -1.70
C ALA A 144 15.70 2.17 -1.08
N LYS A 145 16.68 2.58 -1.90
CA LYS A 145 17.98 3.05 -1.42
C LYS A 145 17.88 4.32 -0.58
N GLU A 146 17.13 5.32 -1.06
CA GLU A 146 16.94 6.57 -0.32
C GLU A 146 16.22 6.32 1.02
N LEU A 147 15.28 5.38 1.05
CA LEU A 147 14.57 5.00 2.26
C LEU A 147 15.51 4.33 3.28
N THR A 148 16.39 3.43 2.84
CA THR A 148 17.40 2.81 3.71
C THR A 148 18.36 3.84 4.31
N ASP A 149 18.84 4.79 3.51
CA ASP A 149 19.76 5.84 3.97
C ASP A 149 19.07 6.75 5.00
N LYS A 150 17.82 7.15 4.74
CA LYS A 150 17.05 7.97 5.69
C LYS A 150 16.69 7.23 6.97
N THR A 151 16.39 5.93 6.91
CA THR A 151 16.15 5.14 8.13
C THR A 151 17.40 5.03 9.00
N ALA A 152 18.58 4.83 8.39
CA ALA A 152 19.83 4.79 9.13
C ALA A 152 20.13 6.14 9.82
N SER A 153 19.93 7.26 9.11
CA SER A 153 20.09 8.59 9.69
C SER A 153 19.08 8.88 10.81
N LEU A 154 17.84 8.40 10.68
CA LEU A 154 16.82 8.54 11.71
C LEU A 154 17.21 7.79 13.00
N ASP A 155 17.74 6.57 12.87
CA ASP A 155 18.19 5.78 14.02
C ASP A 155 19.35 6.46 14.77
N GLU A 156 20.30 7.08 14.04
CA GLU A 156 21.36 7.88 14.66
C GLU A 156 20.81 9.07 15.46
N ILE A 157 19.83 9.79 14.90
CA ILE A 157 19.19 10.93 15.57
C ILE A 157 18.41 10.49 16.82
N ILE A 158 17.70 9.36 16.75
CA ILE A 158 16.95 8.81 17.89
C ILE A 158 17.92 8.46 19.03
N ASN A 159 19.04 7.80 18.70
CA ASN A 159 20.06 7.45 19.70
C ASN A 159 20.65 8.71 20.35
N ALA A 160 21.04 9.71 19.55
CA ALA A 160 21.55 10.98 20.07
C ALA A 160 20.53 11.71 20.96
N HIS A 161 19.25 11.73 20.56
CA HIS A 161 18.19 12.33 21.36
C HIS A 161 17.99 11.61 22.70
N SER A 162 18.09 10.27 22.71
CA SER A 162 17.98 9.47 23.93
C SER A 162 19.10 9.78 24.93
N GLU A 163 20.35 9.95 24.45
CA GLU A 163 21.49 10.33 25.29
C GLU A 163 21.33 11.74 25.88
N ILE A 164 20.86 12.69 25.05
CA ILE A 164 20.60 14.06 25.50
C ILE A 164 19.48 14.08 26.55
N ASN A 165 18.40 13.32 26.34
CA ASN A 165 17.31 13.23 27.31
C ASN A 165 17.77 12.63 28.63
N LEU A 166 18.59 11.59 28.62
CA LEU A 166 19.22 11.03 29.82
C LEU A 166 20.03 12.08 30.57
N LYS A 167 20.90 12.82 29.87
CA LYS A 167 21.66 13.93 30.46
C LYS A 167 20.74 15.01 31.02
N PHE A 168 19.71 15.42 30.27
CA PHE A 168 18.74 16.41 30.71
C PHE A 168 18.00 15.97 31.98
N THR A 169 17.56 14.70 32.06
CA THR A 169 16.92 14.15 33.26
C THR A 169 17.87 14.12 34.45
N THR A 170 19.13 13.70 34.25
CA THR A 170 20.12 13.73 35.34
C THR A 170 20.35 15.16 35.84
N PHE A 171 20.51 16.14 34.94
CA PHE A 171 20.71 17.54 35.35
C PHE A 171 19.49 18.16 36.01
N THR A 172 18.28 17.86 35.55
CA THR A 172 17.05 18.33 36.21
C THR A 172 16.90 17.75 37.61
N THR A 173 17.21 16.46 37.78
CA THR A 173 17.19 15.81 39.10
C THR A 173 18.21 16.45 40.04
N SER A 174 19.44 16.70 39.56
CA SER A 174 20.48 17.40 40.34
C SER A 174 20.08 18.84 40.70
N ILE A 175 19.42 19.56 39.80
CA ILE A 175 18.88 20.91 40.08
C ILE A 175 17.82 20.85 41.17
N GLU A 176 16.92 19.86 41.14
CA GLU A 176 15.91 19.69 42.19
C GLU A 176 16.51 19.34 43.55
N GLU A 177 17.52 18.47 43.60
CA GLU A 177 18.25 18.16 44.84
C GLU A 177 18.96 19.41 45.40
N LEU A 178 19.66 20.16 44.55
CA LEU A 178 20.31 21.41 44.96
C LEU A 178 19.30 22.45 45.44
N LYS A 179 18.13 22.55 44.80
CA LYS A 179 17.04 23.43 45.25
C LYS A 179 16.51 23.04 46.63
N LYS A 180 16.38 21.74 46.94
CA LYS A 180 15.94 21.27 48.27
C LYS A 180 16.96 21.59 49.39
N GLN A 181 18.24 21.75 49.06
CA GLN A 181 19.29 22.11 50.01
C GLN A 181 19.39 23.62 50.28
N LEU A 182 18.73 24.46 49.48
CA LEU A 182 18.76 25.91 49.68
C LEU A 182 17.79 26.34 50.78
N LEU A 183 18.28 27.11 51.75
CA LEU A 183 17.49 27.69 52.84
C LEU A 183 16.50 28.78 52.41
N PHE A 184 16.71 29.37 51.24
CA PHE A 184 15.90 30.45 50.67
C PHE A 184 15.72 30.21 49.18
N GLU A 185 14.54 30.55 48.63
CA GLU A 185 14.19 30.23 47.23
C GLU A 185 15.01 31.02 46.20
N SER A 186 15.51 32.19 46.57
CA SER A 186 16.31 33.04 45.70
C SER A 186 17.36 33.83 46.46
N LYS A 187 18.43 34.21 45.74
CA LYS A 187 19.46 35.13 46.24
C LYS A 187 18.85 36.44 46.71
N ASP A 188 17.82 36.93 46.03
CA ASP A 188 17.15 38.19 46.37
C ASP A 188 16.34 38.07 47.66
N GLU A 189 15.66 36.94 47.91
CA GLU A 189 14.97 36.71 49.18
C GLU A 189 15.96 36.60 50.35
N ALA A 190 17.09 35.91 50.14
CA ALA A 190 18.16 35.83 51.14
C ALA A 190 18.76 37.20 51.46
N ILE A 191 19.04 38.02 50.45
CA ILE A 191 19.55 39.40 50.61
C ILE A 191 18.50 40.29 51.29
N HIS A 192 17.22 40.15 50.92
CA HIS A 192 16.14 40.93 51.52
C HIS A 192 16.00 40.64 53.01
N ARG A 193 15.97 39.36 53.42
CA ARG A 193 15.93 39.00 54.85
C ARG A 193 17.19 39.43 55.60
N LEU A 194 18.36 39.32 54.98
CA LEU A 194 19.62 39.75 55.57
C LEU A 194 19.62 41.27 55.81
N ASN A 195 19.08 42.07 54.89
CA ASN A 195 18.92 43.51 55.07
C ASN A 195 17.91 43.86 56.17
N ILE A 196 16.79 43.13 56.27
CA ILE A 196 15.83 43.30 57.38
C ILE A 196 16.49 43.04 58.73
N TYR A 197 17.25 41.95 58.86
CA TYR A 197 17.94 41.63 60.11
C TYR A 197 19.07 42.61 60.43
N ARG A 198 19.80 43.11 59.43
CA ARG A 198 20.79 44.19 59.62
C ARG A 198 20.14 45.46 60.12
N SER A 199 19.02 45.87 59.51
CA SER A 199 18.27 47.05 59.97
C SER A 199 17.81 46.91 61.42
N LYS A 200 17.30 45.73 61.81
CA LYS A 200 16.91 45.44 63.20
C LYS A 200 18.10 45.46 64.15
N LEU A 201 19.25 44.94 63.72
CA LEU A 201 20.48 44.95 64.51
C LEU A 201 20.97 46.38 64.74
N ASP A 202 20.93 47.23 63.72
CA ASP A 202 21.30 48.64 63.80
C ASP A 202 20.33 49.43 64.70
N GLU A 203 19.02 49.18 64.60
CA GLU A 203 18.03 49.75 65.53
C GLU A 203 18.32 49.36 66.99
N LEU A 204 18.59 48.09 67.26
CA LEU A 204 18.91 47.60 68.60
C LEU A 204 20.23 48.21 69.12
N ASN A 205 21.26 48.29 68.28
CA ASN A 205 22.54 48.90 68.64
C ASN A 205 22.38 50.39 68.97
N ASN A 206 21.59 51.12 68.18
CA ASN A 206 21.29 52.52 68.45
C ASN A 206 20.47 52.69 69.75
N ALA A 207 19.51 51.80 70.01
CA ALA A 207 18.75 51.81 71.25
C ALA A 207 19.64 51.57 72.49
N VAL A 208 20.56 50.61 72.40
CA VAL A 208 21.55 50.33 73.46
C VAL A 208 22.50 51.51 73.66
N ALA A 209 23.00 52.13 72.58
CA ALA A 209 23.86 53.31 72.66
C ALA A 209 23.15 54.50 73.33
N ASN A 210 21.89 54.77 72.95
CA ASN A 210 21.07 55.82 73.56
C ASN A 210 20.77 55.54 75.04
N ALA A 211 20.42 54.30 75.39
CA ALA A 211 20.20 53.91 76.79
C ALA A 211 21.46 54.05 77.63
N THR A 212 22.62 53.68 77.08
CA THR A 212 23.93 53.81 77.74
C THR A 212 24.31 55.28 77.95
N SER A 213 24.08 56.13 76.94
CA SER A 213 24.29 57.59 77.05
C SER A 213 23.40 58.22 78.12
N ASN A 214 22.10 57.85 78.14
CA ASN A 214 21.15 58.32 79.15
C ASN A 214 21.51 57.83 80.56
N TYR A 215 21.95 56.58 80.70
CA TYR A 215 22.42 56.07 81.99
C TYR A 215 23.63 56.86 82.50
N ASN A 216 24.61 57.11 81.64
CA ASN A 216 25.82 57.86 82.00
C ASN A 216 25.51 59.34 82.34
N SER A 217 24.56 59.97 81.64
CA SER A 217 24.14 61.35 81.93
C SER A 217 23.40 61.44 83.27
N LEU A 218 22.50 60.49 83.56
CA LEU A 218 21.81 60.38 84.84
C LEU A 218 22.77 60.11 86.00
N LEU A 219 23.75 59.22 85.80
CA LEU A 219 24.77 58.94 86.81
C LEU A 219 25.58 60.20 87.17
N ARG A 220 26.04 60.94 86.15
CA ARG A 220 26.73 62.23 86.34
C ARG A 220 25.85 63.26 87.06
N ALA A 221 24.57 63.34 86.72
CA ALA A 221 23.63 64.26 87.36
C ALA A 221 23.42 63.92 88.85
N VAL A 222 23.34 62.62 89.19
CA VAL A 222 23.23 62.15 90.58
C VAL A 222 24.51 62.43 91.38
N GLU A 223 25.69 62.18 90.80
CA GLU A 223 26.97 62.50 91.44
C GLU A 223 27.14 64.01 91.66
N ALA A 224 26.78 64.82 90.66
CA ALA A 224 26.76 66.28 90.79
C ALA A 224 25.81 66.75 91.90
N LYS A 225 24.61 66.18 92.00
CA LYS A 225 23.65 66.52 93.08
C LYS A 225 24.11 66.06 94.46
N LYS A 226 24.81 64.93 94.58
CA LYS A 226 25.45 64.50 95.83
C LYS A 226 26.55 65.48 96.26
N GLY A 227 27.41 65.90 95.32
CA GLY A 227 28.45 66.91 95.57
C GLY A 227 27.86 68.25 95.99
N GLN A 228 26.82 68.71 95.27
CA GLN A 228 26.10 69.94 95.60
C GLN A 228 25.48 69.90 97.00
N ARG A 229 24.87 68.77 97.40
CA ARG A 229 24.30 68.61 98.74
C ARG A 229 25.36 68.73 99.85
N ILE A 230 26.56 68.17 99.63
CA ILE A 230 27.66 68.28 100.61
C ILE A 230 28.09 69.75 100.75
N SER A 231 28.27 70.45 99.63
CA SER A 231 28.64 71.87 99.62
C SER A 231 27.53 72.79 100.19
N GLU A 232 26.25 72.47 99.97
CA GLU A 232 25.12 73.22 100.53
C GLU A 232 25.03 73.04 102.06
N VAL A 233 25.28 71.83 102.58
CA VAL A 233 25.32 71.59 104.04
C VAL A 233 26.52 72.29 104.69
N GLU A 234 27.70 72.26 104.06
CA GLU A 234 28.89 72.99 104.53
C GLU A 234 28.69 74.50 104.49
N SER A 235 28.05 75.02 103.44
CA SER A 235 27.77 76.45 103.32
C SER A 235 26.64 76.91 104.24
N GLU A 236 25.62 76.10 104.54
CA GLU A 236 24.61 76.44 105.55
C GLU A 236 25.24 76.62 106.94
N LEU A 237 26.15 75.73 107.34
CA LEU A 237 26.88 75.84 108.61
C LEU A 237 27.73 77.11 108.65
N ARG A 238 28.39 77.47 107.53
CA ARG A 238 29.17 78.70 107.41
C ARG A 238 28.30 79.95 107.41
N PHE A 239 27.20 79.97 106.66
CA PHE A 239 26.30 81.12 106.55
C PHE A 239 25.50 81.37 107.83
N LYS A 240 25.19 80.34 108.64
CA LYS A 240 24.64 80.56 109.99
C LYS A 240 25.62 81.33 110.88
N ALA A 241 26.92 80.99 110.83
CA ALA A 241 27.94 81.69 111.59
C ALA A 241 28.15 83.13 111.08
N GLU A 242 28.24 83.33 109.76
CA GLU A 242 28.40 84.65 109.16
C GLU A 242 27.15 85.54 109.30
N PHE A 243 25.94 84.98 109.30
CA PHE A 243 24.70 85.73 109.52
C PHE A 243 24.58 86.23 110.95
N GLU A 244 24.94 85.42 111.95
CA GLU A 244 25.01 85.88 113.35
C GLU A 244 26.00 87.05 113.50
N GLU A 245 27.15 86.98 112.82
CA GLU A 245 28.16 88.03 112.83
C GLU A 245 27.71 89.30 112.08
N ALA A 246 27.18 89.15 110.86
CA ALA A 246 26.71 90.25 110.02
C ALA A 246 25.44 90.92 110.56
N LYS A 247 24.54 90.19 111.23
CA LYS A 247 23.37 90.74 111.92
C LYS A 247 23.81 91.63 113.09
N ASN A 248 24.82 91.20 113.86
CA ASN A 248 25.40 92.02 114.92
C ASN A 248 26.11 93.27 114.37
N VAL A 249 26.81 93.15 113.24
CA VAL A 249 27.44 94.30 112.55
C VAL A 249 26.40 95.26 111.95
N TYR A 250 25.32 94.76 111.35
CA TYR A 250 24.26 95.56 110.73
C TYR A 250 23.48 96.40 111.76
N TYR A 251 23.05 95.81 112.88
CA TYR A 251 22.40 96.55 113.96
C TYR A 251 23.35 97.53 114.68
N ASN A 252 24.65 97.20 114.78
CA ASN A 252 25.65 98.16 115.26
C ASN A 252 25.88 99.32 114.27
N SER A 253 25.86 99.05 112.95
CA SER A 253 26.13 100.05 111.90
C SER A 253 24.98 101.03 111.63
N ILE A 254 23.73 100.64 111.89
CA ILE A 254 22.56 101.54 111.83
C ILE A 254 22.58 102.53 113.00
N ASN A 255 22.98 102.09 114.20
CA ASN A 255 23.08 102.96 115.38
C ASN A 255 24.25 103.96 115.32
N ILE A 256 25.35 103.63 114.62
CA ILE A 256 26.54 104.50 114.51
C ILE A 256 26.36 105.63 113.48
N ASN A 257 25.48 105.47 112.48
CA ASN A 257 25.36 106.41 111.36
C ASN A 257 24.11 107.32 111.41
N ASN A 258 23.42 107.42 112.55
CA ASN A 258 22.33 108.39 112.80
C ASN A 258 21.26 108.48 111.70
N PHE A 259 20.88 107.34 111.09
CA PHE A 259 19.73 107.26 110.19
C PHE A 259 18.52 106.68 110.93
N ASN A 260 17.40 107.42 110.93
CA ASN A 260 16.26 107.17 111.81
C ASN A 260 15.22 106.15 111.29
N SER A 261 15.33 105.65 110.05
CA SER A 261 14.65 104.41 109.59
C SER A 261 15.07 103.98 108.18
N GLU A 262 14.86 102.68 107.86
CA GLU A 262 15.09 102.03 106.56
C GLU A 262 14.24 102.60 105.40
N GLU A 263 13.18 103.36 105.73
CA GLU A 263 12.23 103.89 104.75
C GLU A 263 12.76 105.09 103.95
N GLU A 264 13.78 105.79 104.45
CA GLU A 264 14.39 106.94 103.76
C GLU A 264 15.34 106.51 102.62
N TYR A 265 15.90 105.30 102.71
CA TYR A 265 16.78 104.67 101.72
C TYR A 265 16.03 104.12 100.49
N LYS A 266 14.77 103.72 100.63
CA LYS A 266 13.98 103.09 99.55
C LYS A 266 13.28 104.06 98.59
N LYS A 267 13.37 105.39 98.82
CA LYS A 267 12.69 106.42 97.98
C LYS A 267 13.47 106.89 96.73
N SER A 268 14.61 106.26 96.39
CA SER A 268 15.52 106.74 95.32
C SER A 268 15.62 105.86 94.06
N LYS A 269 14.55 105.17 93.61
CA LYS A 269 14.61 104.36 92.36
C LYS A 269 13.46 104.61 91.37
N LEU A 270 13.83 104.68 90.08
CA LEU A 270 12.98 104.90 88.88
C LEU A 270 12.42 103.58 88.28
N THR A 271 11.42 103.70 87.39
CA THR A 271 10.39 102.69 87.01
C THR A 271 10.70 101.78 85.81
N SER A 272 10.17 100.54 85.85
CA SER A 272 10.42 99.38 84.95
C SER A 272 9.87 99.45 83.51
N VAL A 273 9.10 100.47 83.15
CA VAL A 273 8.40 100.55 81.85
C VAL A 273 9.35 100.88 80.68
N GLN A 274 10.50 101.51 80.94
CA GLN A 274 11.48 101.87 79.89
C GLN A 274 12.45 100.74 79.53
N ILE A 275 12.50 99.65 80.31
CA ILE A 275 13.44 98.54 80.10
C ILE A 275 12.84 97.49 79.15
N GLU A 276 11.54 97.22 79.25
CA GLU A 276 10.88 96.17 78.47
C GLU A 276 10.75 96.49 76.98
N SER A 277 10.63 97.77 76.59
CA SER A 277 10.48 98.12 75.17
C SER A 277 11.77 97.97 74.36
N LEU A 278 12.93 98.19 74.97
CA LEU A 278 14.24 98.05 74.30
C LEU A 278 14.70 96.60 74.18
N GLN A 279 14.24 95.71 75.08
CA GLN A 279 14.60 94.30 75.07
C GLN A 279 13.90 93.52 73.94
N SER A 280 12.64 93.87 73.66
CA SER A 280 11.83 93.23 72.61
C SER A 280 12.37 93.49 71.19
N ASP A 281 12.99 94.64 70.95
CA ASP A 281 13.53 94.99 69.62
C ASP A 281 14.87 94.29 69.32
N ILE A 282 15.68 94.04 70.35
CA ILE A 282 16.98 93.36 70.23
C ILE A 282 16.80 91.86 69.95
N ASP A 283 15.82 91.22 70.59
CA ASP A 283 15.56 89.78 70.43
C ASP A 283 15.05 89.43 69.02
N ASN A 284 14.26 90.32 68.41
CA ASN A 284 13.68 90.10 67.08
C ASN A 284 14.73 90.23 65.96
N TYR A 285 15.73 91.10 66.15
CA TYR A 285 16.85 91.26 65.21
C TYR A 285 17.83 90.07 65.24
N ASN A 286 18.17 89.58 66.43
CA ASN A 286 19.11 88.46 66.59
C ASN A 286 18.58 87.13 66.04
N LYS A 287 17.26 86.90 66.14
CA LYS A 287 16.61 85.69 65.62
C LYS A 287 16.70 85.58 64.09
N ARG A 288 16.42 86.69 63.38
CA ARG A 288 16.54 86.76 61.91
C ARG A 288 17.97 86.58 61.40
N LEU A 289 18.97 87.05 62.15
CA LEU A 289 20.38 86.92 61.77
C LEU A 289 20.89 85.48 61.90
N SER A 290 20.35 84.70 62.84
CA SER A 290 20.69 83.29 63.05
C SER A 290 20.10 82.38 61.97
N ASP A 291 18.87 82.62 61.54
CA ASP A 291 18.17 81.78 60.55
C ASP A 291 18.83 81.89 59.17
N ILE A 292 19.13 83.11 58.73
CA ILE A 292 19.78 83.36 57.42
C ILE A 292 21.21 82.80 57.39
N LYS A 293 21.95 82.85 58.51
CA LYS A 293 23.30 82.25 58.59
C LYS A 293 23.27 80.72 58.51
N ASN A 294 22.27 80.07 59.10
CA ASN A 294 22.12 78.62 59.01
C ASN A 294 21.74 78.16 57.60
N GLU A 295 20.84 78.87 56.90
CA GLU A 295 20.49 78.54 55.52
C GLU A 295 21.70 78.67 54.58
N ILE A 296 22.46 79.76 54.69
CA ILE A 296 23.69 79.93 53.91
C ILE A 296 24.68 78.80 54.20
N ARG A 297 24.89 78.43 55.48
CA ARG A 297 25.81 77.32 55.83
C ARG A 297 25.36 75.98 55.24
N ILE A 298 24.08 75.65 55.33
CA ILE A 298 23.52 74.38 54.79
C ILE A 298 23.68 74.32 53.28
N TYR A 299 23.36 75.40 52.56
CA TYR A 299 23.49 75.42 51.10
C TYR A 299 24.94 75.44 50.64
N THR A 300 25.86 76.04 51.41
CA THR A 300 27.30 76.04 51.11
C THR A 300 27.91 74.65 51.34
N GLU A 301 27.60 73.97 52.45
CA GLU A 301 28.02 72.57 52.71
C GLU A 301 27.43 71.58 51.68
N GLN A 302 26.21 71.82 51.19
CA GLN A 302 25.56 70.93 50.22
C GLN A 302 26.10 71.07 48.79
N THR A 303 26.78 72.19 48.48
CA THR A 303 27.28 72.52 47.13
C THR A 303 28.80 72.48 47.00
N GLU A 304 29.54 72.38 48.11
CA GLU A 304 31.00 72.23 48.10
C GLU A 304 31.42 70.86 47.51
N GLY A 305 32.22 70.89 46.44
CA GLY A 305 32.81 69.69 45.82
C GLY A 305 31.93 68.93 44.83
N LYS A 306 30.74 69.43 44.45
CA LYS A 306 29.88 68.78 43.45
C LYS A 306 29.99 69.47 42.09
N SER A 307 30.47 68.74 41.09
CA SER A 307 30.43 69.15 39.69
C SER A 307 29.07 68.82 39.05
N GLU A 308 28.60 69.67 38.14
CA GLU A 308 27.38 69.47 37.35
C GLU A 308 27.45 68.13 36.60
N VAL A 309 26.55 67.19 36.93
CA VAL A 309 26.48 65.87 36.28
C VAL A 309 25.70 66.01 34.98
N ALA A 310 26.33 65.63 33.86
CA ALA A 310 25.75 65.68 32.53
C ALA A 310 24.55 64.70 32.35
N LEU A 311 23.37 65.15 32.78
CA LEU A 311 22.09 64.44 32.76
C LEU A 311 21.70 63.91 31.36
N ASP A 312 22.15 64.59 30.31
CA ASP A 312 21.85 64.24 28.91
C ASP A 312 22.40 62.86 28.51
N SER A 313 23.56 62.47 29.04
CA SER A 313 24.17 61.17 28.72
C SER A 313 23.36 60.00 29.31
N MET A 314 22.84 60.18 30.53
CA MET A 314 22.06 59.16 31.22
C MET A 314 20.62 59.06 30.68
N LEU A 315 20.03 60.18 30.25
CA LEU A 315 18.72 60.19 29.60
C LEU A 315 18.76 59.53 28.22
N LYS A 316 19.83 59.71 27.44
CA LYS A 316 20.03 58.98 26.17
C LYS A 316 20.15 57.48 26.39
N ALA A 317 20.99 57.03 27.33
CA ALA A 317 21.14 55.61 27.64
C ALA A 317 19.82 54.97 28.11
N LYS A 318 19.03 55.67 28.93
CA LYS A 318 17.70 55.21 29.36
C LYS A 318 16.74 55.03 28.17
N ASN A 319 16.73 55.98 27.24
CA ASN A 319 15.84 55.90 26.08
C ASN A 319 16.25 54.77 25.12
N GLU A 320 17.55 54.55 24.92
CA GLU A 320 18.07 53.40 24.15
C GLU A 320 17.70 52.05 24.80
N LEU A 321 17.77 51.97 26.13
CA LEU A 321 17.34 50.80 26.90
C LEU A 321 15.82 50.54 26.79
N ILE A 322 15.00 51.59 26.75
CA ILE A 322 13.54 51.44 26.57
C ILE A 322 13.20 50.94 25.17
N VAL A 323 13.88 51.45 24.14
CA VAL A 323 13.66 51.00 22.75
C VAL A 323 14.05 49.53 22.60
N SER A 324 15.23 49.13 23.11
CA SER A 324 15.66 47.73 23.07
C SER A 324 14.72 46.79 23.86
N LEU A 325 14.18 47.24 25.00
CA LEU A 325 13.20 46.46 25.76
C LEU A 325 11.90 46.24 24.97
N GLN A 326 11.42 47.26 24.24
CA GLN A 326 10.24 47.15 23.38
C GLN A 326 10.44 46.22 22.18
N GLU A 327 11.65 46.15 21.62
CA GLU A 327 12.00 45.22 20.55
C GLU A 327 12.00 43.77 21.06
N ILE A 328 12.64 43.51 22.20
CA ILE A 328 12.68 42.19 22.83
C ILE A 328 11.27 41.70 23.20
N GLU A 329 10.40 42.57 23.72
CA GLU A 329 9.01 42.21 24.03
C GLU A 329 8.19 41.83 22.78
N LYS A 330 8.44 42.48 21.64
CA LYS A 330 7.81 42.11 20.36
C LYS A 330 8.28 40.74 19.90
N GLU A 331 9.57 40.49 19.93
CA GLU A 331 10.13 39.17 19.56
C GLU A 331 9.59 38.07 20.46
N PHE A 332 9.54 38.30 21.78
CA PHE A 332 8.98 37.35 22.73
C PHE A 332 7.53 37.00 22.41
N LYS A 333 6.67 37.98 22.10
CA LYS A 333 5.27 37.73 21.71
C LYS A 333 5.16 36.88 20.45
N ILE A 334 6.03 37.10 19.46
CA ILE A 334 6.04 36.31 18.22
C ILE A 334 6.41 34.86 18.55
N ILE A 335 7.51 34.65 19.28
CA ILE A 335 7.99 33.30 19.67
C ILE A 335 6.94 32.58 20.51
N TYR A 336 6.33 33.26 21.49
CA TYR A 336 5.28 32.68 22.32
C TYR A 336 4.08 32.21 21.50
N THR A 337 3.63 33.03 20.54
CA THR A 337 2.49 32.69 19.68
C THR A 337 2.81 31.51 18.76
N LEU A 338 4.04 31.45 18.23
CA LEU A 338 4.49 30.31 17.41
C LEU A 338 4.58 29.03 18.24
N ASN A 339 5.16 29.08 19.44
CA ASN A 339 5.25 27.93 20.33
C ASN A 339 3.87 27.42 20.74
N LYS A 340 2.92 28.33 21.02
CA LYS A 340 1.54 27.95 21.32
C LYS A 340 0.89 27.21 20.14
N LYS A 341 0.98 27.77 18.93
CA LYS A 341 0.47 27.11 17.71
C LYS A 341 1.10 25.73 17.47
N ASN A 342 2.41 25.62 17.66
CA ASN A 342 3.12 24.34 17.49
C ASN A 342 2.71 23.31 18.55
N SER A 343 2.49 23.74 19.79
CA SER A 343 2.00 22.87 20.86
C SER A 343 0.59 22.36 20.55
N ASP A 344 -0.33 23.24 20.13
CA ASP A 344 -1.69 22.88 19.77
C ASP A 344 -1.70 21.92 18.57
N ALA A 345 -0.87 22.18 17.56
CA ALA A 345 -0.71 21.29 16.40
C ALA A 345 -0.16 19.90 16.80
N ARG A 346 0.80 19.84 17.72
CA ARG A 346 1.35 18.56 18.21
C ARG A 346 0.28 17.71 18.88
N VAL A 347 -0.54 18.32 19.75
CA VAL A 347 -1.64 17.63 20.44
C VAL A 347 -2.65 17.07 19.44
N ASN A 348 -3.05 17.87 18.45
CA ASN A 348 -3.99 17.44 17.42
C ASN A 348 -3.42 16.28 16.57
N ILE A 349 -2.13 16.36 16.19
CA ILE A 349 -1.45 15.27 15.48
C ILE A 349 -1.44 13.98 16.31
N GLU A 350 -1.18 14.06 17.62
CA GLU A 350 -1.20 12.89 18.51
C GLU A 350 -2.57 12.23 18.61
N GLU A 351 -3.65 13.02 18.63
CA GLU A 351 -5.03 12.50 18.58
C GLU A 351 -5.31 11.80 17.25
N LEU A 352 -4.96 12.43 16.12
CA LEU A 352 -5.13 11.83 14.79
C LEU A 352 -4.33 10.53 14.61
N PHE A 353 -3.15 10.42 15.21
CA PHE A 353 -2.38 9.17 15.20
C PHE A 353 -3.05 8.05 15.99
N LYS A 354 -3.73 8.36 17.11
CA LYS A 354 -4.53 7.39 17.87
C LYS A 354 -5.71 6.91 17.05
N GLU A 355 -6.51 7.82 16.48
CA GLU A 355 -7.64 7.48 15.63
C GLU A 355 -7.20 6.63 14.42
N ARG A 356 -6.11 7.01 13.77
CA ARG A 356 -5.55 6.25 12.65
C ARG A 356 -5.15 4.83 13.05
N LYS A 357 -4.61 4.63 14.26
CA LYS A 357 -4.24 3.30 14.77
C LYS A 357 -5.46 2.41 14.92
N GLU A 358 -6.56 2.93 15.47
CA GLU A 358 -7.81 2.18 15.62
C GLU A 358 -8.42 1.79 14.28
N ILE A 359 -8.49 2.74 13.34
CA ILE A 359 -8.98 2.49 11.98
C ILE A 359 -8.09 1.46 11.27
N ARG A 360 -6.77 1.51 11.46
CA ARG A 360 -5.83 0.56 10.86
C ARG A 360 -6.08 -0.87 11.34
N ILE A 361 -6.36 -1.09 12.62
CA ILE A 361 -6.68 -2.42 13.17
C ILE A 361 -7.94 -2.99 12.50
N GLN A 362 -8.97 -2.16 12.36
CA GLN A 362 -10.19 -2.57 11.66
C GLN A 362 -9.90 -2.88 10.18
N TYR A 363 -9.15 -2.01 9.50
CA TYR A 363 -8.76 -2.20 8.11
C TYR A 363 -7.94 -3.49 7.92
N GLU A 364 -6.99 -3.81 8.79
CA GLU A 364 -6.19 -5.03 8.70
C GLU A 364 -7.07 -6.30 8.76
N THR A 365 -8.12 -6.28 9.58
CA THR A 365 -9.11 -7.37 9.67
C THR A 365 -9.88 -7.52 8.36
N TYR A 366 -10.47 -6.43 7.85
CA TYR A 366 -11.22 -6.44 6.59
C TYR A 366 -10.34 -6.76 5.39
N ASN A 367 -9.11 -6.25 5.37
CA ASN A 367 -8.17 -6.49 4.30
C ASN A 367 -7.72 -7.95 4.27
N SER A 368 -7.49 -8.57 5.44
CA SER A 368 -7.19 -10.00 5.53
C SER A 368 -8.33 -10.85 4.97
N LEU A 369 -9.57 -10.54 5.32
CA LEU A 369 -10.75 -11.21 4.77
C LEU A 369 -10.87 -10.99 3.26
N ASN A 370 -10.65 -9.77 2.78
CA ASN A 370 -10.72 -9.41 1.37
C ASN A 370 -9.62 -10.10 0.52
N ILE A 371 -8.39 -10.17 1.03
CA ILE A 371 -7.29 -10.90 0.38
C ILE A 371 -7.61 -12.39 0.30
N THR A 372 -8.18 -12.95 1.38
CA THR A 372 -8.58 -14.36 1.45
C THR A 372 -9.72 -14.66 0.48
N ALA A 373 -10.79 -13.88 0.49
CA ALA A 373 -11.95 -14.08 -0.38
C ALA A 373 -11.63 -13.91 -1.87
N ASN A 374 -10.66 -13.07 -2.22
CA ASN A 374 -10.22 -12.88 -3.60
C ASN A 374 -9.07 -13.81 -4.03
N GLY A 375 -8.65 -14.76 -3.18
CA GLY A 375 -7.60 -15.73 -3.53
C GLY A 375 -6.22 -15.12 -3.78
N LYS A 376 -5.90 -13.98 -3.13
CA LYS A 376 -4.61 -13.27 -3.31
C LYS A 376 -3.59 -13.56 -2.20
N ILE A 377 -3.78 -14.62 -1.43
CA ILE A 377 -2.84 -15.04 -0.39
C ILE A 377 -1.54 -15.49 -1.07
N SER A 378 -0.42 -14.84 -0.73
CA SER A 378 0.84 -14.88 -1.49
C SER A 378 1.57 -16.24 -1.43
N GLU A 379 1.13 -17.17 -0.60
CA GLU A 379 1.82 -18.45 -0.33
C GLU A 379 0.90 -19.68 -0.43
N GLN A 380 -0.40 -19.47 -0.70
CA GLN A 380 -1.38 -20.55 -0.84
C GLN A 380 -2.09 -20.45 -2.18
N ILE A 381 -2.74 -21.53 -2.58
CA ILE A 381 -3.42 -21.67 -3.87
C ILE A 381 -4.33 -20.46 -4.12
N LYS A 382 -4.19 -19.86 -5.31
CA LYS A 382 -4.99 -18.71 -5.74
C LYS A 382 -6.41 -19.17 -6.10
N MET A 383 -7.28 -19.23 -5.11
CA MET A 383 -8.68 -19.59 -5.28
C MET A 383 -9.56 -18.54 -4.62
N ASP A 384 -10.49 -17.97 -5.39
CA ASP A 384 -11.49 -17.08 -4.85
C ASP A 384 -12.59 -17.85 -4.11
N PHE A 385 -13.37 -17.14 -3.31
CA PHE A 385 -14.43 -17.72 -2.50
C PHE A 385 -15.52 -18.38 -3.36
N GLU A 386 -15.83 -17.81 -4.51
CA GLU A 386 -16.81 -18.38 -5.44
C GLU A 386 -16.36 -19.75 -5.96
N THR A 387 -15.12 -19.85 -6.46
CA THR A 387 -14.53 -21.10 -6.95
C THR A 387 -14.42 -22.12 -5.83
N TYR A 388 -14.09 -21.71 -4.60
CA TYR A 388 -14.08 -22.60 -3.44
C TYR A 388 -15.46 -23.25 -3.21
N ILE A 389 -16.53 -22.46 -3.23
CA ILE A 389 -17.90 -22.96 -3.07
C ILE A 389 -18.31 -23.83 -4.27
N GLN A 390 -18.02 -23.40 -5.50
CA GLN A 390 -18.30 -24.18 -6.70
C GLN A 390 -17.58 -25.55 -6.67
N ARG A 391 -16.33 -25.60 -6.21
CA ARG A 391 -15.56 -26.85 -6.07
C ARG A 391 -16.19 -27.79 -5.06
N GLN A 392 -16.74 -27.29 -3.95
CA GLN A 392 -17.49 -28.11 -3.00
C GLN A 392 -18.75 -28.72 -3.63
N TYR A 393 -19.50 -27.94 -4.41
CA TYR A 393 -20.65 -28.47 -5.16
C TYR A 393 -20.22 -29.47 -6.24
N PHE A 394 -19.14 -29.19 -6.94
CA PHE A 394 -18.58 -30.08 -7.96
C PHE A 394 -18.14 -31.43 -7.38
N ASN A 395 -17.50 -31.44 -6.21
CA ASN A 395 -17.17 -32.68 -5.49
C ASN A 395 -18.41 -33.49 -5.11
N LYS A 396 -19.50 -32.82 -4.70
CA LYS A 396 -20.79 -33.50 -4.45
C LYS A 396 -21.36 -34.12 -5.73
N ILE A 397 -21.25 -33.41 -6.86
CA ILE A 397 -21.69 -33.90 -8.18
C ILE A 397 -20.87 -35.13 -8.59
N ILE A 398 -19.55 -35.07 -8.45
CA ILE A 398 -18.65 -36.19 -8.74
C ILE A 398 -18.99 -37.40 -7.87
N ALA A 399 -19.22 -37.20 -6.56
CA ALA A 399 -19.61 -38.29 -5.67
C ALA A 399 -20.94 -38.93 -6.08
N ALA A 400 -21.92 -38.14 -6.51
CA ALA A 400 -23.19 -38.65 -7.02
C ALA A 400 -23.04 -39.36 -8.38
N ALA A 401 -22.16 -38.85 -9.25
CA ALA A 401 -21.84 -39.44 -10.55
C ALA A 401 -21.14 -40.80 -10.40
N ASN A 402 -20.17 -40.90 -9.49
CA ASN A 402 -19.38 -42.11 -9.25
C ASN A 402 -20.22 -43.30 -8.79
N LYS A 403 -21.33 -43.07 -8.07
CA LYS A 403 -22.28 -44.16 -7.72
C LYS A 403 -22.79 -44.92 -8.94
N ARG A 404 -22.89 -44.25 -10.10
CA ARG A 404 -23.38 -44.82 -11.35
C ARG A 404 -22.24 -45.23 -12.27
N LEU A 405 -21.18 -44.42 -12.32
CA LEU A 405 -19.99 -44.75 -13.10
C LEU A 405 -19.35 -46.06 -12.62
N ASP A 406 -19.34 -46.31 -11.32
CA ASP A 406 -18.85 -47.57 -10.73
C ASP A 406 -19.64 -48.77 -11.28
N LYS A 407 -20.98 -48.68 -11.30
CA LYS A 407 -21.85 -49.71 -11.89
C LYS A 407 -21.65 -49.88 -13.40
N MET A 408 -21.56 -48.79 -14.17
CA MET A 408 -21.46 -48.80 -15.64
C MET A 408 -20.08 -49.21 -16.15
N SER A 409 -19.02 -48.88 -15.40
CA SER A 409 -17.65 -49.25 -15.75
C SER A 409 -17.21 -50.57 -15.13
N SER A 410 -18.11 -51.27 -14.41
CA SER A 410 -17.78 -52.47 -13.64
C SER A 410 -16.59 -52.27 -12.68
N GLY A 411 -16.53 -51.10 -12.04
CA GLY A 411 -15.48 -50.74 -11.08
C GLY A 411 -14.11 -50.42 -11.69
N GLN A 412 -14.04 -50.05 -12.97
CA GLN A 412 -12.75 -49.77 -13.62
C GLN A 412 -12.25 -48.33 -13.38
N PHE A 413 -13.17 -47.36 -13.28
CA PHE A 413 -12.83 -45.93 -13.23
C PHE A 413 -13.73 -45.15 -12.27
N LEU A 414 -13.12 -44.14 -11.63
CA LEU A 414 -13.80 -43.15 -10.81
C LEU A 414 -13.42 -41.74 -11.30
N LEU A 415 -14.38 -40.83 -11.29
CA LEU A 415 -14.14 -39.41 -11.49
C LEU A 415 -13.57 -38.80 -10.21
N GLN A 416 -12.57 -37.93 -10.34
CA GLN A 416 -12.00 -37.18 -9.23
C GLN A 416 -11.78 -35.73 -9.65
N CYS A 417 -12.04 -34.79 -8.76
CA CYS A 417 -11.66 -33.41 -9.01
C CYS A 417 -10.14 -33.29 -8.81
N ARG A 418 -9.43 -32.72 -9.79
CA ARG A 418 -7.97 -32.55 -9.75
C ARG A 418 -7.53 -31.92 -8.45
N ASP A 419 -6.50 -32.49 -7.82
CA ASP A 419 -6.03 -32.02 -6.52
C ASP A 419 -5.51 -30.60 -6.57
N ILE A 420 -5.69 -29.91 -5.44
CA ILE A 420 -5.43 -28.48 -5.33
C ILE A 420 -3.93 -28.17 -5.49
N THR A 421 -3.06 -29.15 -5.19
CA THR A 421 -1.60 -29.07 -5.35
C THR A 421 -1.13 -29.18 -6.80
N ASP A 422 -1.91 -29.84 -7.66
CA ASP A 422 -1.55 -30.11 -9.06
C ASP A 422 -2.13 -29.04 -10.02
N LEU A 423 -2.92 -28.11 -9.47
CA LEU A 423 -3.34 -26.88 -10.12
C LEU A 423 -2.11 -25.96 -10.24
N GLY A 424 -1.32 -26.14 -11.30
CA GLY A 424 -0.25 -25.20 -11.63
C GLY A 424 -0.75 -23.75 -11.76
N ASN A 425 0.17 -22.79 -11.78
CA ASN A 425 -0.03 -21.31 -11.86
C ASN A 425 -0.88 -20.78 -13.06
N ARG A 426 -1.67 -21.61 -13.73
CA ARG A 426 -2.46 -21.32 -14.93
C ARG A 426 -3.91 -20.98 -14.56
N GLY A 427 -4.12 -19.80 -13.99
CA GLY A 427 -5.43 -19.12 -13.95
C GLY A 427 -6.44 -19.66 -12.93
N PRO A 428 -7.66 -19.09 -12.88
CA PRO A 428 -8.74 -19.51 -12.00
C PRO A 428 -9.27 -20.86 -12.48
N VAL A 429 -8.56 -21.92 -12.10
CA VAL A 429 -8.86 -23.29 -12.48
C VAL A 429 -8.92 -24.06 -11.18
N GLY A 430 -10.12 -24.50 -10.82
CA GLY A 430 -10.39 -25.27 -9.60
C GLY A 430 -11.42 -26.37 -9.80
N LEU A 431 -11.89 -26.56 -11.04
CA LEU A 431 -12.95 -27.48 -11.45
C LEU A 431 -12.47 -28.47 -12.52
N ASP A 432 -11.16 -28.74 -12.54
CA ASP A 432 -10.62 -29.76 -13.44
C ASP A 432 -11.06 -31.15 -12.97
N LEU A 433 -11.33 -32.01 -13.94
CA LEU A 433 -11.78 -33.38 -13.76
C LEU A 433 -10.67 -34.32 -14.23
N ASP A 434 -10.30 -35.25 -13.36
CA ASP A 434 -9.39 -36.35 -13.64
C ASP A 434 -10.10 -37.69 -13.40
N ILE A 435 -9.46 -38.75 -13.86
CA ILE A 435 -9.98 -40.11 -13.76
C ILE A 435 -8.98 -40.97 -13.05
N TYR A 436 -9.47 -41.61 -12.00
CA TYR A 436 -8.73 -42.58 -11.24
C TYR A 436 -9.10 -43.97 -11.73
N SER A 437 -8.11 -44.74 -12.22
CA SER A 437 -8.33 -46.13 -12.59
C SER A 437 -8.00 -47.06 -11.42
N LEU A 438 -8.96 -47.87 -11.00
CA LEU A 438 -8.81 -48.85 -9.92
C LEU A 438 -7.92 -50.03 -10.35
N VAL A 439 -7.78 -50.28 -11.65
CA VAL A 439 -6.99 -51.39 -12.19
C VAL A 439 -5.50 -51.07 -12.24
N THR A 440 -5.15 -49.83 -12.61
CA THR A 440 -3.75 -49.40 -12.75
C THR A 440 -3.26 -48.52 -11.60
N ASP A 441 -4.14 -48.16 -10.66
CA ASP A 441 -3.86 -47.25 -9.53
C ASP A 441 -3.21 -45.93 -9.98
N MET A 442 -3.71 -45.37 -11.08
CA MET A 442 -3.17 -44.14 -11.67
C MET A 442 -4.27 -43.13 -11.98
N THR A 443 -3.95 -41.86 -11.80
CA THR A 443 -4.77 -40.73 -12.21
C THR A 443 -4.36 -40.25 -13.61
N ARG A 444 -5.34 -40.03 -14.48
CA ARG A 444 -5.13 -39.52 -15.84
C ARG A 444 -6.17 -38.45 -16.19
N ASP A 445 -5.78 -37.52 -17.06
CA ASP A 445 -6.68 -36.46 -17.55
C ASP A 445 -7.84 -37.09 -18.35
N VAL A 446 -9.06 -36.57 -18.16
CA VAL A 446 -10.28 -37.03 -18.86
C VAL A 446 -10.12 -37.01 -20.39
N LYS A 447 -9.25 -36.15 -20.94
CA LYS A 447 -8.94 -36.10 -22.38
C LYS A 447 -8.33 -37.38 -22.94
N THR A 448 -7.83 -38.26 -22.09
CA THR A 448 -7.20 -39.53 -22.49
C THR A 448 -8.18 -40.70 -22.58
N LEU A 449 -9.46 -40.48 -22.27
CA LEU A 449 -10.49 -41.49 -22.38
C LEU A 449 -10.79 -41.90 -23.83
N SER A 450 -11.14 -43.17 -24.01
CA SER A 450 -11.76 -43.66 -25.24
C SER A 450 -13.17 -43.07 -25.45
N GLY A 451 -13.72 -43.22 -26.66
CA GLY A 451 -15.05 -42.71 -26.99
C GLY A 451 -16.19 -43.31 -26.15
N GLY A 452 -16.07 -44.58 -25.74
CA GLY A 452 -17.04 -45.24 -24.86
C GLY A 452 -16.91 -44.80 -23.40
N GLU A 453 -15.67 -44.73 -22.88
CA GLU A 453 -15.41 -44.25 -21.51
C GLU A 453 -15.84 -42.79 -21.33
N SER A 454 -15.57 -41.94 -22.34
CA SER A 454 -15.97 -40.52 -22.33
C SER A 454 -17.49 -40.37 -22.24
N PHE A 455 -18.23 -41.23 -22.95
CA PHE A 455 -19.68 -41.23 -22.90
C PHE A 455 -20.21 -41.66 -21.53
N MET A 456 -19.67 -42.72 -20.93
CA MET A 456 -20.06 -43.17 -19.59
C MET A 456 -19.76 -42.12 -18.51
N ALA A 457 -18.61 -41.45 -18.60
CA ALA A 457 -18.22 -40.37 -17.70
C ALA A 457 -19.17 -39.17 -17.82
N ALA A 458 -19.47 -38.72 -19.04
CA ALA A 458 -20.39 -37.62 -19.30
C ALA A 458 -21.83 -37.94 -18.84
N LEU A 459 -22.31 -39.15 -19.13
CA LEU A 459 -23.64 -39.61 -18.71
C LEU A 459 -23.73 -39.66 -17.18
N SER A 460 -22.75 -40.26 -16.51
CA SER A 460 -22.69 -40.35 -15.05
C SER A 460 -22.65 -38.96 -14.40
N MET A 461 -21.89 -38.02 -14.98
CA MET A 461 -21.81 -36.64 -14.49
C MET A 461 -23.13 -35.88 -14.67
N ALA A 462 -23.78 -36.01 -15.83
CA ALA A 462 -25.07 -35.37 -16.08
C ALA A 462 -26.18 -35.88 -15.13
N LEU A 463 -26.14 -37.17 -14.80
CA LEU A 463 -27.04 -37.78 -13.82
C LEU A 463 -26.71 -37.34 -12.38
N GLY A 464 -25.43 -37.32 -12.00
CA GLY A 464 -24.98 -36.85 -10.70
C GLY A 464 -25.30 -35.36 -10.45
N LEU A 465 -25.22 -34.54 -11.50
CA LEU A 465 -25.62 -33.13 -11.44
C LEU A 465 -27.11 -32.99 -11.13
N SER A 466 -27.94 -33.77 -11.81
CA SER A 466 -29.39 -33.78 -11.58
C SER A 466 -29.75 -34.11 -10.13
N ASP A 467 -29.10 -35.11 -9.55
CA ASP A 467 -29.34 -35.51 -8.15
C ASP A 467 -28.98 -34.38 -7.17
N VAL A 468 -27.82 -33.75 -7.36
CA VAL A 468 -27.35 -32.69 -6.46
C VAL A 468 -28.21 -31.42 -6.58
N ILE A 469 -28.65 -31.07 -7.79
CA ILE A 469 -29.60 -29.97 -8.00
C ILE A 469 -30.91 -30.26 -7.28
N GLN A 470 -31.45 -31.48 -7.41
CA GLN A 470 -32.70 -31.88 -6.75
C GLN A 470 -32.60 -31.84 -5.22
N LEU A 471 -31.47 -32.26 -4.65
CA LEU A 471 -31.22 -32.24 -3.20
C LEU A 471 -30.99 -30.83 -2.63
N THR A 472 -30.38 -29.93 -3.40
CA THR A 472 -29.95 -28.61 -2.90
C THR A 472 -31.02 -27.54 -3.12
N ALA A 473 -31.68 -27.54 -4.28
CA ALA A 473 -32.56 -26.45 -4.69
C ALA A 473 -34.02 -26.66 -4.28
N GLY A 474 -34.45 -27.90 -3.97
CA GLY A 474 -35.79 -28.29 -3.49
C GLY A 474 -36.98 -27.99 -4.42
N ALA A 475 -36.87 -26.97 -5.27
CA ALA A 475 -37.90 -26.39 -6.13
C ALA A 475 -37.54 -26.46 -7.62
N VAL A 476 -36.31 -26.86 -7.97
CA VAL A 476 -35.89 -27.07 -9.36
C VAL A 476 -35.83 -28.57 -9.62
N HIS A 477 -36.83 -29.08 -10.34
CA HIS A 477 -36.89 -30.48 -10.75
C HIS A 477 -36.46 -30.59 -12.23
N LEU A 478 -35.48 -31.44 -12.52
CA LEU A 478 -35.06 -31.77 -13.89
C LEU A 478 -35.88 -32.98 -14.37
N ASP A 479 -37.13 -32.72 -14.74
CA ASP A 479 -38.12 -33.74 -15.16
C ASP A 479 -37.74 -34.51 -16.42
N THR A 480 -36.92 -33.92 -17.29
CA THR A 480 -36.65 -34.45 -18.63
C THR A 480 -35.16 -34.46 -18.95
N MET A 481 -34.69 -35.53 -19.61
CA MET A 481 -33.31 -35.68 -20.08
C MET A 481 -33.31 -36.28 -21.47
N PHE A 482 -32.60 -35.65 -22.41
CA PHE A 482 -32.40 -36.18 -23.76
C PHE A 482 -30.93 -36.58 -23.95
N ILE A 483 -30.72 -37.80 -24.47
CA ILE A 483 -29.41 -38.35 -24.78
C ILE A 483 -29.38 -38.61 -26.29
N ASP A 484 -28.48 -37.94 -26.99
CA ASP A 484 -28.32 -38.06 -28.44
C ASP A 484 -27.03 -38.82 -28.77
N GLU A 485 -27.19 -39.96 -29.44
CA GLU A 485 -26.15 -40.73 -30.13
C GLU A 485 -24.79 -40.87 -29.42
N GLY A 486 -24.75 -41.72 -28.38
CA GLY A 486 -23.49 -42.11 -27.72
C GLY A 486 -23.39 -43.57 -27.29
N PHE A 487 -24.40 -44.40 -27.59
CA PHE A 487 -24.39 -45.83 -27.26
C PHE A 487 -23.64 -46.69 -28.28
N GLY A 488 -23.38 -46.17 -29.49
CA GLY A 488 -22.65 -46.89 -30.54
C GLY A 488 -21.14 -46.99 -30.30
N SER A 489 -20.58 -46.19 -29.38
CA SER A 489 -19.18 -46.27 -28.97
C SER A 489 -18.95 -47.18 -27.75
N LEU A 490 -20.02 -47.75 -27.17
CA LEU A 490 -19.96 -48.68 -26.05
C LEU A 490 -19.88 -50.13 -26.54
N ASP A 491 -19.13 -50.95 -25.80
CA ASP A 491 -19.18 -52.40 -25.97
C ASP A 491 -20.51 -52.97 -25.45
N ASP A 492 -20.79 -54.23 -25.76
CA ASP A 492 -22.09 -54.85 -25.49
C ASP A 492 -22.41 -54.90 -23.98
N ASN A 493 -21.39 -55.10 -23.14
CA ASN A 493 -21.52 -55.16 -21.69
C ASN A 493 -21.80 -53.77 -21.08
N ALA A 494 -21.01 -52.75 -21.43
CA ALA A 494 -21.22 -51.40 -20.92
C ALA A 494 -22.55 -50.81 -21.42
N ARG A 495 -22.96 -51.15 -22.65
CA ARG A 495 -24.26 -50.74 -23.20
C ARG A 495 -25.42 -51.31 -22.40
N ALA A 496 -25.41 -52.62 -22.09
CA ALA A 496 -26.44 -53.24 -21.26
C ALA A 496 -26.50 -52.64 -19.84
N GLN A 497 -25.34 -52.37 -19.23
CA GLN A 497 -25.26 -51.72 -17.92
C GLN A 497 -25.78 -50.28 -17.95
N ALA A 498 -25.43 -49.51 -18.99
CA ALA A 498 -25.92 -48.15 -19.15
C ALA A 498 -27.45 -48.10 -19.28
N ILE A 499 -28.05 -49.01 -20.07
CA ILE A 499 -29.50 -49.11 -20.23
C ILE A 499 -30.18 -49.50 -18.91
N SER A 500 -29.60 -50.46 -18.16
CA SER A 500 -30.12 -50.85 -16.85
C SER A 500 -30.18 -49.66 -15.87
N VAL A 501 -29.14 -48.81 -15.84
CA VAL A 501 -29.10 -47.64 -14.97
C VAL A 501 -30.09 -46.55 -15.43
N LEU A 502 -30.31 -46.40 -16.74
CA LEU A 502 -31.31 -45.48 -17.28
C LEU A 502 -32.74 -45.92 -16.97
N ASN A 503 -33.02 -47.22 -17.01
CA ASN A 503 -34.32 -47.76 -16.61
C ASN A 503 -34.57 -47.60 -15.10
N GLU A 504 -33.55 -47.79 -14.25
CA GLU A 504 -33.63 -47.50 -12.81
C GLU A 504 -33.99 -46.03 -12.53
N LEU A 505 -33.50 -45.11 -13.37
CA LEU A 505 -33.80 -43.68 -13.26
C LEU A 505 -35.18 -43.30 -13.80
N ALA A 506 -35.60 -43.87 -14.93
CA ALA A 506 -36.92 -43.63 -15.49
C ALA A 506 -38.04 -44.05 -14.54
N GLY A 507 -37.82 -45.09 -13.72
CA GLY A 507 -38.75 -45.54 -12.69
C GLY A 507 -39.03 -44.54 -11.55
N ASN A 508 -38.19 -43.53 -11.37
CA ASN A 508 -38.29 -42.54 -10.28
C ASN A 508 -38.90 -41.20 -10.73
N ASN A 509 -39.94 -41.25 -11.57
CA ASN A 509 -40.73 -40.09 -12.02
C ASN A 509 -39.97 -39.11 -12.94
N ARG A 510 -39.06 -39.61 -13.79
CA ARG A 510 -38.24 -38.81 -14.71
C ARG A 510 -38.38 -39.30 -16.15
N LEU A 511 -38.59 -38.39 -17.10
CA LEU A 511 -38.64 -38.73 -18.54
C LEU A 511 -37.23 -38.73 -19.13
N VAL A 512 -36.78 -39.89 -19.61
CA VAL A 512 -35.51 -40.02 -20.33
C VAL A 512 -35.80 -40.33 -21.80
N GLY A 513 -35.41 -39.42 -22.70
CA GLY A 513 -35.47 -39.59 -24.14
C GLY A 513 -34.12 -40.01 -24.71
N ILE A 514 -34.07 -41.07 -25.49
CA ILE A 514 -32.85 -41.58 -26.11
C ILE A 514 -33.00 -41.53 -27.64
N ILE A 515 -32.02 -40.94 -28.32
CA ILE A 515 -31.92 -40.92 -29.77
C ILE A 515 -30.74 -41.84 -30.14
N SER A 516 -31.03 -42.95 -30.82
CA SER A 516 -29.97 -43.86 -31.27
C SER A 516 -30.32 -44.63 -32.54
N HIS A 517 -29.30 -44.90 -33.35
CA HIS A 517 -29.34 -45.79 -34.51
C HIS A 517 -28.99 -47.26 -34.18
N VAL A 518 -28.57 -47.54 -32.94
CA VAL A 518 -28.16 -48.88 -32.48
C VAL A 518 -29.39 -49.79 -32.38
N ASN A 519 -29.33 -50.98 -33.01
CA ASN A 519 -30.50 -51.86 -33.11
C ASN A 519 -30.85 -52.52 -31.77
N GLU A 520 -29.84 -52.81 -30.96
CA GLU A 520 -29.95 -53.46 -29.66
C GLU A 520 -30.73 -52.61 -28.64
N LEU A 521 -30.76 -51.29 -28.81
CA LEU A 521 -31.59 -50.38 -28.01
C LEU A 521 -33.08 -50.46 -28.37
N LYS A 522 -33.42 -50.87 -29.60
CA LYS A 522 -34.81 -50.97 -30.08
C LYS A 522 -35.59 -52.09 -29.40
N ASP A 523 -34.87 -53.10 -28.90
CA ASP A 523 -35.44 -54.29 -28.29
C ASP A 523 -35.56 -54.17 -26.75
N GLN A 524 -34.83 -53.22 -26.14
CA GLN A 524 -34.82 -53.02 -24.68
C GLN A 524 -35.69 -51.85 -24.20
N ILE A 525 -36.24 -51.03 -25.10
CA ILE A 525 -37.08 -49.87 -24.80
C ILE A 525 -38.45 -50.06 -25.45
N ASP A 526 -39.49 -50.13 -24.62
CA ASP A 526 -40.86 -50.42 -25.06
C ASP A 526 -41.43 -49.30 -25.95
N ASN A 527 -41.31 -48.04 -25.52
CA ASN A 527 -41.88 -46.89 -26.23
C ASN A 527 -40.86 -46.29 -27.22
N LYS A 528 -41.04 -46.54 -28.52
CA LYS A 528 -40.09 -46.12 -29.56
C LYS A 528 -40.73 -45.25 -30.64
N LEU A 529 -40.06 -44.14 -30.97
CA LEU A 529 -40.42 -43.24 -32.07
C LEU A 529 -39.51 -43.52 -33.27
N VAL A 530 -40.03 -44.20 -34.29
CA VAL A 530 -39.23 -44.66 -35.44
C VAL A 530 -39.27 -43.63 -36.56
N VAL A 531 -38.08 -43.18 -36.99
CA VAL A 531 -37.90 -42.26 -38.11
C VAL A 531 -37.47 -43.04 -39.35
N LYS A 532 -38.31 -43.07 -40.40
CA LYS A 532 -37.99 -43.68 -41.71
C LYS A 532 -37.77 -42.62 -42.78
N LYS A 533 -36.59 -42.62 -43.40
CA LYS A 533 -36.27 -41.75 -44.54
C LYS A 533 -36.93 -42.28 -45.82
N SER A 534 -37.58 -41.39 -46.57
CA SER A 534 -38.18 -41.69 -47.89
C SER A 534 -37.73 -40.67 -48.93
N GLU A 535 -37.92 -40.95 -50.23
CA GLU A 535 -37.56 -40.04 -51.33
C GLU A 535 -38.30 -38.68 -51.26
N LYS A 536 -39.43 -38.61 -50.54
CA LYS A 536 -40.21 -37.38 -50.32
C LYS A 536 -39.96 -36.71 -48.96
N GLY A 537 -38.94 -37.13 -48.21
CA GLY A 537 -38.63 -36.64 -46.87
C GLY A 537 -38.68 -37.73 -45.79
N SER A 538 -38.56 -37.36 -44.51
CA SER A 538 -38.61 -38.31 -43.38
C SER A 538 -40.04 -38.44 -42.83
N LYS A 539 -40.47 -39.67 -42.53
CA LYS A 539 -41.73 -39.97 -41.83
C LYS A 539 -41.44 -40.50 -40.43
N VAL A 540 -42.25 -40.11 -39.46
CA VAL A 540 -42.11 -40.50 -38.05
C VAL A 540 -43.38 -41.19 -37.59
N PHE A 541 -43.26 -42.30 -36.85
CA PHE A 541 -44.38 -43.02 -36.26
C PHE A 541 -43.94 -43.70 -34.95
N TRP A 542 -44.87 -43.84 -34.00
CA TRP A 542 -44.64 -44.67 -32.81
C TRP A 542 -44.72 -46.14 -33.23
N ALA A 543 -43.71 -46.93 -32.87
CA ALA A 543 -43.80 -48.38 -32.99
C ALA A 543 -44.13 -48.93 -31.60
N GLU A 544 -45.28 -49.59 -31.52
CA GLU A 544 -45.68 -50.39 -30.35
C GLU A 544 -44.76 -51.61 -30.16
#